data_AF-R9LXZ7-F1
#
_entry.id   AF-R9LXZ7-F1
#
_cell.length_a   1.000
_cell.length_b   1.000
_cell.length_c   1.000
_cell.angle_alpha   90.00
_cell.angle_beta   90.00
_cell.angle_gamma   90.00
#
_symmetry.space_group_name_H-M   'P 1'
#
loop_
_entity.id
_entity.type
_entity.pdbx_description
1 polymer ?
#
loop_
_entity_poly.entity_id
_entity_poly.type
_entity_poly.pdbx_seq_one_letter_code
_entity_poly.pdbx_strand_id
1 'polypeptide(L)'
;MSKELIRLRNICMAFDDELVLNNINLYINDKEFLTLLGPSGCGKTTTLRMIGGFTTPTSGDVLFDGVRINDVPPHQRQINTVFQKYALFPHLNVFENIAFGLRMQRRPAPSDPRKKVKIPEEEIRERVLEMLEIISLKGFENRRPDALSGGQQQRVAIARALVNKPKVLLLDEPLGALDLKLRKDMQIELKRIQQQVGITFIYVTHDQEEALTMSDTIVVMDKGSIQQIGTPEDIYNEPKNAFVADFIGESNIIDGVMVRDQLVQMYGRQFPCLDGGFGPGEPVDVVIRPEDIDIVPVEQGQLTGTVTSVTFKGMQYDIIVDFKGFKWLIQTTDHSPEGARIGIKIDPDGIHVMKKSQYSGMFGDYSSFSDEYDELDDASLALDEEESGDEE
;
A
#
# COMPACT_ATOMS: atom_id res chain seq x y z
N MET A 1 -24.72 -4.09 8.83
CA MET A 1 -23.55 -3.49 9.49
C MET A 1 -22.50 -4.59 9.63
N SER A 2 -21.31 -4.37 9.09
CA SER A 2 -20.15 -5.24 9.33
C SER A 2 -19.85 -5.28 10.83
N LYS A 3 -19.43 -6.44 11.33
CA LYS A 3 -19.12 -6.63 12.75
C LYS A 3 -17.65 -6.25 12.97
N GLU A 4 -17.38 -5.34 13.91
CA GLU A 4 -16.01 -5.05 14.35
C GLU A 4 -15.37 -6.31 14.96
N LEU A 5 -14.21 -6.71 14.44
CA LEU A 5 -13.46 -7.88 14.90
C LEU A 5 -12.26 -7.48 15.74
N ILE A 6 -11.47 -6.50 15.29
CA ILE A 6 -10.30 -5.98 16.00
C ILE A 6 -10.48 -4.48 16.25
N ARG A 7 -10.10 -4.02 17.44
CA ARG A 7 -9.99 -2.60 17.77
C ARG A 7 -8.62 -2.31 18.40
N LEU A 8 -7.92 -1.33 17.83
CA LEU A 8 -6.80 -0.65 18.45
C LEU A 8 -7.32 0.63 19.08
N ARG A 9 -7.13 0.78 20.40
CA ARG A 9 -7.60 1.95 21.14
C ARG A 9 -6.43 2.64 21.82
N ASN A 10 -6.15 3.87 21.40
CA ASN A 10 -5.11 4.74 21.93
C ASN A 10 -3.76 4.03 22.05
N ILE A 11 -3.38 3.28 21.03
CA ILE A 11 -2.15 2.48 21.05
C ILE A 11 -0.95 3.41 20.93
N CYS A 12 -0.04 3.35 21.90
CA CYS A 12 1.28 3.97 21.82
C CYS A 12 2.36 2.91 21.99
N MET A 13 3.44 3.07 21.23
CA MET A 13 4.61 2.20 21.31
C MET A 13 5.88 3.02 21.28
N ALA A 14 6.73 2.82 22.26
CA ALA A 14 8.08 3.37 22.30
C ALA A 14 9.12 2.25 22.49
N PHE A 15 10.27 2.39 21.83
CA PHE A 15 11.46 1.57 22.05
C PHE A 15 12.58 2.50 22.53
N ASP A 16 13.20 2.18 23.67
CA ASP A 16 14.30 2.99 24.23
C ASP A 16 13.97 4.50 24.28
N ASP A 17 12.75 4.82 24.73
CA ASP A 17 12.14 6.16 24.80
C ASP A 17 11.86 6.86 23.46
N GLU A 18 12.17 6.22 22.32
CA GLU A 18 11.80 6.70 20.99
C GLU A 18 10.37 6.24 20.63
N LEU A 19 9.48 7.20 20.40
CA LEU A 19 8.07 6.93 20.07
C LEU A 19 7.94 6.47 18.61
N VAL A 20 7.57 5.19 18.42
CA VAL A 20 7.35 4.58 17.10
C VAL A 20 5.88 4.60 16.68
N LEU A 21 4.96 4.55 17.63
CA LEU A 21 3.52 4.69 17.38
C LEU A 21 2.90 5.65 18.37
N ASN A 22 2.12 6.60 17.84
CA ASN A 22 1.51 7.67 18.61
C ASN A 22 -0.01 7.63 18.48
N ASN A 23 -0.69 7.23 19.55
CA ASN A 23 -2.15 7.29 19.68
C ASN A 23 -2.93 6.65 18.52
N ILE A 24 -2.52 5.46 18.10
CA ILE A 24 -3.16 4.72 17.01
C ILE A 24 -4.56 4.27 17.43
N ASN A 25 -5.55 4.70 16.66
CA ASN A 25 -6.96 4.33 16.81
C ASN A 25 -7.46 3.77 15.48
N LEU A 26 -7.75 2.47 15.47
CA LEU A 26 -8.14 1.73 14.27
C LEU A 26 -9.16 0.66 14.64
N TYR A 27 -10.16 0.44 13.80
CA TYR A 27 -11.01 -0.74 13.87
C TYR A 27 -10.91 -1.52 12.57
N ILE A 28 -11.11 -2.84 12.65
CA ILE A 28 -11.02 -3.76 11.53
C ILE A 28 -12.25 -4.65 11.59
N ASN A 29 -12.97 -4.72 10.48
CA ASN A 29 -14.20 -5.48 10.36
C ASN A 29 -13.93 -6.96 10.09
N ASP A 30 -14.86 -7.82 10.48
CA ASP A 30 -14.83 -9.24 10.15
C ASP A 30 -14.89 -9.43 8.63
N LYS A 31 -13.99 -10.27 8.10
CA LYS A 31 -13.83 -10.63 6.68
C LYS A 31 -13.37 -9.50 5.77
N GLU A 32 -12.82 -8.45 6.34
CA GLU A 32 -12.22 -7.33 5.62
C GLU A 32 -10.79 -7.66 5.16
N PHE A 33 -10.40 -7.19 3.98
CA PHE A 33 -9.01 -7.09 3.56
C PHE A 33 -8.51 -5.67 3.85
N LEU A 34 -7.78 -5.53 4.95
CA LEU A 34 -7.20 -4.24 5.36
C LEU A 34 -5.70 -4.20 5.08
N THR A 35 -5.24 -3.11 4.46
CA THR A 35 -3.81 -2.88 4.22
C THR A 35 -3.29 -1.71 5.05
N LEU A 36 -2.22 -1.95 5.81
CA LEU A 36 -1.39 -0.90 6.41
C LEU A 36 -0.34 -0.50 5.37
N LEU A 37 -0.40 0.75 4.93
CA LEU A 37 0.44 1.32 3.88
C LEU A 37 1.20 2.53 4.42
N GLY A 38 2.43 2.74 3.96
CA GLY A 38 3.25 3.88 4.36
C GLY A 38 4.75 3.64 4.17
N PRO A 39 5.59 4.66 4.42
CA PRO A 39 7.04 4.56 4.27
C PRO A 39 7.69 3.53 5.20
N SER A 40 8.92 3.14 4.89
CA SER A 40 9.74 2.33 5.78
C SER A 40 9.89 3.01 7.15
N GLY A 41 9.74 2.25 8.23
CA GLY A 41 9.88 2.76 9.59
C GLY A 41 8.65 3.47 10.18
N CYS A 42 7.54 3.65 9.45
CA CYS A 42 6.36 4.35 10.00
C CYS A 42 5.51 3.53 11.01
N GLY A 43 5.94 2.31 11.35
CA GLY A 43 5.32 1.51 12.41
C GLY A 43 4.28 0.45 11.95
N LYS A 44 4.18 0.16 10.65
CA LYS A 44 3.26 -0.87 10.10
C LYS A 44 3.49 -2.26 10.69
N THR A 45 4.72 -2.77 10.58
CA THR A 45 5.11 -4.08 11.12
C THR A 45 4.98 -4.12 12.65
N THR A 46 5.28 -3.02 13.35
CA THR A 46 5.06 -2.89 14.79
C THR A 46 3.57 -3.05 15.13
N THR A 47 2.70 -2.41 14.37
CA THR A 47 1.23 -2.51 14.51
C THR A 47 0.75 -3.94 14.28
N LEU A 48 1.20 -4.58 13.19
CA LEU A 48 0.89 -5.97 12.88
C LEU A 48 1.38 -6.94 13.99
N ARG A 49 2.60 -6.74 14.51
CA ARG A 49 3.15 -7.55 15.60
C ARG A 49 2.38 -7.41 16.91
N MET A 50 1.84 -6.22 17.21
CA MET A 50 0.98 -6.03 18.38
C MET A 50 -0.34 -6.77 18.26
N ILE A 51 -0.96 -6.78 17.07
CA ILE A 51 -2.15 -7.59 16.78
C ILE A 51 -1.84 -9.09 16.90
N GLY A 52 -0.68 -9.54 16.42
CA GLY A 52 -0.22 -10.92 16.54
C GLY A 52 0.24 -11.33 17.95
N GLY A 53 0.49 -10.37 18.85
CA GLY A 53 0.94 -10.60 20.22
C GLY A 53 2.44 -10.81 20.37
N PHE A 54 3.22 -10.49 19.33
CA PHE A 54 4.68 -10.56 19.36
C PHE A 54 5.30 -9.33 20.01
N THR A 55 4.53 -8.25 20.16
CA THR A 55 4.94 -7.00 20.80
C THR A 55 3.80 -6.51 21.67
N THR A 56 4.12 -6.06 22.89
CA THR A 56 3.13 -5.48 23.80
C THR A 56 3.20 -3.96 23.67
N PRO A 57 2.07 -3.24 23.45
CA PRO A 57 2.09 -1.79 23.39
C PRO A 57 2.55 -1.20 24.72
N THR A 58 3.26 -0.07 24.68
CA THR A 58 3.62 0.71 25.87
C THR A 58 2.37 1.20 26.61
N SER A 59 1.34 1.60 25.86
CA SER A 59 0.03 1.94 26.41
C SER A 59 -1.09 1.73 25.37
N GLY A 60 -2.34 1.67 25.85
CA GLY A 60 -3.51 1.41 25.01
C GLY A 60 -3.88 -0.07 24.95
N ASP A 61 -4.97 -0.36 24.24
CA ASP A 61 -5.61 -1.68 24.26
C ASP A 61 -5.79 -2.24 22.85
N VAL A 62 -5.44 -3.52 22.69
CA VAL A 62 -5.80 -4.35 21.53
C VAL A 62 -6.99 -5.19 21.94
N LEU A 63 -8.14 -4.97 21.31
CA LEU A 63 -9.35 -5.74 21.54
C LEU A 63 -9.62 -6.68 20.36
N PHE A 64 -10.11 -7.88 20.65
CA PHE A 64 -10.54 -8.89 19.70
C PHE A 64 -11.92 -9.39 20.10
N ASP A 65 -12.92 -9.27 19.22
CA ASP A 65 -14.33 -9.54 19.53
C ASP A 65 -14.78 -8.80 20.82
N GLY A 66 -14.30 -7.57 21.03
CA GLY A 66 -14.57 -6.75 22.22
C GLY A 66 -13.82 -7.14 23.50
N VAL A 67 -12.98 -8.19 23.46
CA VAL A 67 -12.17 -8.64 24.60
C VAL A 67 -10.74 -8.11 24.47
N ARG A 68 -10.20 -7.50 25.52
CA ARG A 68 -8.81 -7.06 25.58
C ARG A 68 -7.87 -8.27 25.54
N ILE A 69 -6.92 -8.28 24.59
CA ILE A 69 -6.00 -9.40 24.35
C ILE A 69 -4.52 -9.07 24.54
N ASN A 70 -4.17 -7.90 25.10
CA ASN A 70 -2.78 -7.47 25.31
C ASN A 70 -1.90 -8.57 25.94
N ASP A 71 -2.43 -9.22 26.99
CA ASP A 71 -1.71 -10.21 27.79
C ASP A 71 -1.84 -11.65 27.24
N VAL A 72 -2.56 -11.84 26.13
CA VAL A 72 -2.74 -13.16 25.50
C VAL A 72 -1.54 -13.45 24.61
N PRO A 73 -0.79 -14.53 24.86
CA PRO A 73 0.39 -14.87 24.07
C PRO A 73 0.01 -15.31 22.65
N PRO A 74 0.90 -15.16 21.64
CA PRO A 74 0.59 -15.43 20.23
C PRO A 74 -0.09 -16.78 19.97
N HIS A 75 0.41 -17.85 20.57
CA HIS A 75 -0.10 -19.22 20.36
C HIS A 75 -1.52 -19.47 20.91
N GLN A 76 -2.07 -18.54 21.69
CA GLN A 76 -3.45 -18.60 22.21
C GLN A 76 -4.39 -17.64 21.47
N ARG A 77 -3.87 -16.79 20.58
CA ARG A 77 -4.70 -15.90 19.74
C ARG A 77 -5.28 -16.70 18.58
N GLN A 78 -6.49 -16.33 18.15
CA GLN A 78 -7.15 -16.90 16.96
C GLN A 78 -6.63 -16.24 15.66
N ILE A 79 -5.34 -15.92 15.62
CA ILE A 79 -4.67 -15.09 14.63
C ILE A 79 -3.40 -15.81 14.20
N ASN A 80 -3.17 -15.93 12.90
CA ASN A 80 -1.94 -16.51 12.36
C ASN A 80 -1.17 -15.46 11.55
N THR A 81 0.14 -15.60 11.48
CA THR A 81 1.04 -14.65 10.78
C THR A 81 1.89 -15.37 9.76
N VAL A 82 1.98 -14.78 8.56
CA VAL A 82 2.98 -15.12 7.54
C VAL A 82 4.01 -14.00 7.51
N PHE A 83 5.25 -14.35 7.82
CA PHE A 83 6.39 -13.43 7.81
C PHE A 83 7.02 -13.35 6.42
N GLN A 84 7.72 -12.24 6.14
CA GLN A 84 8.40 -11.91 4.89
C GLN A 84 9.24 -13.06 4.28
N LYS A 85 9.94 -13.87 5.09
CA LYS A 85 10.79 -14.98 4.59
C LYS A 85 10.05 -16.31 4.36
N TYR A 86 8.71 -16.34 4.37
CA TYR A 86 7.83 -17.52 4.30
C TYR A 86 8.00 -18.55 5.43
N ALA A 87 9.20 -18.67 6.01
CA ALA A 87 9.61 -19.55 7.09
C ALA A 87 9.16 -21.01 6.88
N LEU A 88 9.21 -21.52 5.65
CA LEU A 88 8.91 -22.93 5.37
C LEU A 88 9.97 -23.82 6.02
N PHE A 89 9.55 -25.01 6.47
CA PHE A 89 10.44 -26.00 7.04
C PHE A 89 11.14 -26.76 5.91
N PRO A 90 12.45 -26.57 5.69
CA PRO A 90 13.15 -27.11 4.51
C PRO A 90 13.27 -28.64 4.55
N HIS A 91 13.19 -29.23 5.75
CA HIS A 91 13.27 -30.67 5.96
C HIS A 91 11.92 -31.39 5.78
N LEU A 92 10.83 -30.64 5.57
CA LEU A 92 9.48 -31.17 5.38
C LEU A 92 9.03 -30.93 3.94
N ASN A 93 8.22 -31.85 3.38
CA ASN A 93 7.57 -31.63 2.09
C ASN A 93 6.40 -30.64 2.20
N VAL A 94 5.74 -30.32 1.08
CA VAL A 94 4.58 -29.40 1.04
C VAL A 94 3.45 -29.87 1.96
N PHE A 95 3.07 -31.15 1.87
CA PHE A 95 2.02 -31.73 2.71
C PHE A 95 2.34 -31.58 4.20
N GLU A 96 3.56 -31.92 4.60
CA GLU A 96 4.03 -31.86 5.98
C GLU A 96 4.14 -30.42 6.50
N ASN A 97 4.55 -29.48 5.65
CA ASN A 97 4.55 -28.06 5.99
C ASN A 97 3.14 -27.58 6.34
N ILE A 98 2.14 -27.91 5.51
CA ILE A 98 0.75 -27.53 5.75
C ILE A 98 0.17 -28.29 6.95
N ALA A 99 0.41 -29.60 7.05
CA ALA A 99 -0.12 -30.45 8.12
C ALA A 99 0.44 -30.14 9.52
N PHE A 100 1.58 -29.45 9.59
CA PHE A 100 2.31 -29.22 10.85
C PHE A 100 1.43 -28.63 11.95
N GLY A 101 0.67 -27.57 11.65
CA GLY A 101 -0.21 -26.91 12.61
C GLY A 101 -1.32 -27.84 13.15
N LEU A 102 -1.93 -28.62 12.26
CA LEU A 102 -2.98 -29.58 12.62
C LEU A 102 -2.45 -30.71 13.52
N ARG A 103 -1.24 -31.20 13.26
CA ARG A 103 -0.60 -32.27 14.05
C ARG A 103 -0.23 -31.81 15.46
N MET A 104 0.07 -30.53 15.65
CA MET A 104 0.34 -29.94 16.96
C MET A 104 -0.94 -29.66 17.76
N GLN A 105 -2.04 -29.39 17.06
CA GLN A 105 -3.32 -29.07 17.69
C GLN A 105 -3.88 -30.28 18.45
N ARG A 106 -4.49 -30.00 19.61
CA ARG A 106 -5.28 -30.99 20.33
C ARG A 106 -6.69 -30.47 20.54
N ARG A 107 -7.67 -31.32 20.28
CA ARG A 107 -9.09 -31.01 20.48
C ARG A 107 -9.67 -31.79 21.67
N PRO A 108 -10.74 -31.30 22.31
CA PRO A 108 -11.49 -32.09 23.28
C PRO A 108 -11.95 -33.41 22.65
N ALA A 109 -11.89 -34.51 23.40
CA ALA A 109 -12.34 -35.79 22.92
C ALA A 109 -13.87 -35.77 22.76
N PRO A 110 -14.42 -36.36 21.68
CA PRO A 110 -15.88 -36.44 21.50
C PRO A 110 -16.58 -37.11 22.68
N SER A 111 -15.90 -38.04 23.35
CA SER A 111 -16.39 -38.78 24.51
C SER A 111 -16.15 -38.09 25.86
N ASP A 112 -15.21 -37.14 25.95
CA ASP A 112 -14.89 -36.42 27.18
C ASP A 112 -14.23 -35.06 26.87
N PRO A 113 -14.95 -33.94 27.09
CA PRO A 113 -14.41 -32.60 26.85
C PRO A 113 -13.17 -32.25 27.68
N ARG A 114 -12.91 -32.95 28.78
CA ARG A 114 -11.73 -32.74 29.63
C ARG A 114 -10.46 -33.40 29.07
N LYS A 115 -10.60 -34.35 28.13
CA LYS A 115 -9.49 -35.08 27.54
C LYS A 115 -9.11 -34.46 26.20
N LYS A 116 -7.84 -34.08 26.02
CA LYS A 116 -7.32 -33.53 24.75
C LYS A 116 -6.71 -34.63 23.87
N VAL A 117 -7.29 -34.88 22.71
CA VAL A 117 -6.83 -35.86 21.71
C VAL A 117 -6.25 -35.19 20.48
N LYS A 118 -5.37 -35.90 19.77
CA LYS A 118 -4.84 -35.46 18.46
C LYS A 118 -5.94 -35.51 17.41
N ILE A 119 -5.80 -34.70 16.38
CA ILE A 119 -6.63 -34.79 15.18
C ILE A 119 -6.27 -36.11 14.45
N PRO A 120 -7.26 -36.92 14.02
CA PRO A 120 -7.02 -38.12 13.22
C PRO A 120 -6.28 -37.80 11.92
N GLU A 121 -5.35 -38.66 11.49
CA GLU A 121 -4.53 -38.42 10.29
C GLU A 121 -5.38 -38.31 9.01
N GLU A 122 -6.52 -39.00 8.94
CA GLU A 122 -7.46 -38.91 7.81
C GLU A 122 -8.05 -37.51 7.68
N GLU A 123 -8.51 -36.92 8.78
CA GLU A 123 -9.02 -35.53 8.81
C GLU A 123 -7.90 -34.53 8.49
N ILE A 124 -6.66 -34.78 8.91
CA ILE A 124 -5.50 -33.95 8.54
C ILE A 124 -5.29 -33.99 7.03
N ARG A 125 -5.33 -35.19 6.44
CA ARG A 125 -5.16 -35.38 4.99
C ARG A 125 -6.24 -34.65 4.20
N GLU A 126 -7.50 -34.77 4.60
CA GLU A 126 -8.62 -34.07 3.94
C GLU A 126 -8.42 -32.56 3.93
N ARG A 127 -8.12 -31.96 5.10
CA ARG A 127 -7.91 -30.51 5.22
C ARG A 127 -6.71 -30.01 4.42
N VAL A 128 -5.63 -30.79 4.38
CA VAL A 128 -4.44 -30.42 3.60
C VAL A 128 -4.74 -30.47 2.10
N LEU A 129 -5.48 -31.49 1.64
CA LEU A 129 -5.88 -31.60 0.24
C LEU A 129 -6.85 -30.48 -0.17
N GLU A 130 -7.84 -30.16 0.68
CA GLU A 130 -8.72 -29.00 0.49
C GLU A 130 -7.90 -27.71 0.34
N MET A 131 -6.92 -27.50 1.21
CA MET A 131 -6.07 -26.31 1.16
C MET A 131 -5.17 -26.27 -0.09
N LEU A 132 -4.67 -27.41 -0.55
CA LEU A 132 -3.90 -27.52 -1.79
C LEU A 132 -4.74 -27.19 -3.03
N GLU A 133 -6.03 -27.49 -3.00
CA GLU A 133 -6.97 -27.08 -4.05
C GLU A 133 -7.22 -25.57 -4.03
N ILE A 134 -7.43 -24.97 -2.84
CA ILE A 134 -7.62 -23.53 -2.68
C ILE A 134 -6.43 -22.73 -3.22
N ILE A 135 -5.20 -23.17 -2.93
CA ILE A 135 -3.98 -22.48 -3.39
C ILE A 135 -3.53 -22.90 -4.80
N SER A 136 -4.32 -23.70 -5.52
CA SER A 136 -3.99 -24.16 -6.87
C SER A 136 -2.65 -24.93 -6.96
N LEU A 137 -2.33 -25.78 -5.97
CA LEU A 137 -1.12 -26.62 -5.89
C LEU A 137 -1.41 -28.13 -5.73
N LYS A 138 -2.58 -28.59 -6.20
CA LYS A 138 -2.91 -30.02 -6.26
C LYS A 138 -1.82 -30.79 -7.03
N GLY A 139 -1.34 -31.92 -6.47
CA GLY A 139 -0.27 -32.72 -7.06
C GLY A 139 1.15 -32.33 -6.62
N PHE A 140 1.30 -31.31 -5.77
CA PHE A 140 2.60 -30.85 -5.25
C PHE A 140 2.90 -31.38 -3.83
N GLU A 141 2.05 -32.25 -3.28
CA GLU A 141 2.06 -32.72 -1.88
C GLU A 141 3.45 -33.19 -1.43
N ASN A 142 4.12 -33.94 -2.30
CA ASN A 142 5.37 -34.62 -2.00
C ASN A 142 6.62 -33.82 -2.39
N ARG A 143 6.46 -32.63 -3.00
CA ARG A 143 7.60 -31.78 -3.36
C ARG A 143 8.22 -31.16 -2.11
N ARG A 144 9.52 -30.91 -2.17
CA ARG A 144 10.22 -30.15 -1.14
C ARG A 144 10.19 -28.64 -1.47
N PRO A 145 10.31 -27.75 -0.47
CA PRO A 145 10.26 -26.29 -0.68
C PRO A 145 11.29 -25.75 -1.68
N ASP A 146 12.47 -26.35 -1.74
CA ASP A 146 13.55 -26.01 -2.69
C ASP A 146 13.21 -26.33 -4.15
N ALA A 147 12.26 -27.22 -4.40
CA ALA A 147 11.75 -27.57 -5.73
C ALA A 147 10.55 -26.70 -6.18
N LEU A 148 10.24 -25.63 -5.45
CA LEU A 148 9.13 -24.71 -5.71
C LEU A 148 9.64 -23.33 -6.12
N SER A 149 8.91 -22.64 -7.00
CA SER A 149 9.14 -21.22 -7.27
C SER A 149 8.79 -20.34 -6.06
N GLY A 150 9.26 -19.08 -6.03
CA GLY A 150 8.97 -18.15 -4.93
C GLY A 150 7.46 -17.99 -4.65
N GLY A 151 6.65 -17.77 -5.68
CA GLY A 151 5.19 -17.68 -5.53
C GLY A 151 4.53 -19.00 -5.09
N GLN A 152 5.11 -20.16 -5.45
CA GLN A 152 4.63 -21.46 -4.95
C GLN A 152 4.96 -21.63 -3.47
N GLN A 153 6.18 -21.27 -3.04
CA GLN A 153 6.57 -21.31 -1.62
C GLN A 153 5.66 -20.40 -0.78
N GLN A 154 5.37 -19.20 -1.26
CA GLN A 154 4.45 -18.28 -0.60
C GLN A 154 3.05 -18.88 -0.42
N ARG A 155 2.49 -19.48 -1.47
CA ARG A 155 1.20 -20.18 -1.41
C ARG A 155 1.18 -21.29 -0.38
N VAL A 156 2.27 -22.06 -0.28
CA VAL A 156 2.41 -23.09 0.77
C VAL A 156 2.46 -22.48 2.17
N ALA A 157 3.13 -21.33 2.34
CA ALA A 157 3.18 -20.62 3.62
C ALA A 157 1.81 -20.08 4.05
N ILE A 158 1.06 -19.51 3.10
CA ILE A 158 -0.33 -19.05 3.29
C ILE A 158 -1.23 -20.25 3.66
N ALA A 159 -1.15 -21.34 2.90
CA ALA A 159 -1.90 -22.57 3.19
C ALA A 159 -1.63 -23.10 4.60
N ARG A 160 -0.36 -23.16 5.02
CA ARG A 160 0.02 -23.56 6.37
C ARG A 160 -0.59 -22.64 7.44
N ALA A 161 -0.68 -21.34 7.17
CA ALA A 161 -1.32 -20.40 8.09
C ALA A 161 -2.86 -20.53 8.09
N LEU A 162 -3.47 -20.91 6.97
CA LEU A 162 -4.94 -21.00 6.83
C LEU A 162 -5.52 -22.35 7.27
N VAL A 163 -4.75 -23.44 7.26
CA VAL A 163 -5.25 -24.80 7.52
C VAL A 163 -5.95 -24.97 8.88
N ASN A 164 -5.54 -24.18 9.88
CA ASN A 164 -6.13 -24.17 11.21
C ASN A 164 -7.43 -23.35 11.29
N LYS A 165 -7.88 -22.74 10.18
CA LYS A 165 -9.05 -21.86 10.06
C LYS A 165 -9.01 -20.72 11.09
N PRO A 166 -7.96 -19.87 11.09
CA PRO A 166 -7.91 -18.71 11.97
C PRO A 166 -9.00 -17.69 11.61
N LYS A 167 -9.34 -16.79 12.52
CA LYS A 167 -10.26 -15.68 12.22
C LYS A 167 -9.56 -14.53 11.47
N VAL A 168 -8.25 -14.40 11.67
CA VAL A 168 -7.42 -13.33 11.09
C VAL A 168 -6.11 -13.90 10.57
N LEU A 169 -5.73 -13.50 9.37
CA LEU A 169 -4.41 -13.73 8.79
C LEU A 169 -3.64 -12.41 8.71
N LEU A 170 -2.45 -12.39 9.31
CA LEU A 170 -1.52 -11.26 9.24
C LEU A 170 -0.45 -11.55 8.19
N LEU A 171 -0.20 -10.61 7.29
CA LEU A 171 0.74 -10.73 6.18
C LEU A 171 1.73 -9.56 6.23
N ASP A 172 3.00 -9.84 6.52
CA ASP A 172 4.06 -8.82 6.68
C ASP A 172 4.97 -8.80 5.44
N GLU A 173 4.73 -7.85 4.54
CA GLU A 173 5.40 -7.67 3.25
C GLU A 173 5.61 -8.98 2.46
N PRO A 174 4.57 -9.80 2.28
CA PRO A 174 4.74 -11.16 1.78
C PRO A 174 5.11 -11.21 0.28
N LEU A 175 5.02 -10.09 -0.45
CA LEU A 175 5.30 -10.00 -1.89
C LEU A 175 6.63 -9.30 -2.23
N GLY A 176 7.30 -8.71 -1.24
CA GLY A 176 8.48 -7.86 -1.47
C GLY A 176 9.69 -8.58 -2.09
N ALA A 177 9.75 -9.90 -1.99
CA ALA A 177 10.85 -10.71 -2.55
C ALA A 177 10.58 -11.26 -3.96
N LEU A 178 9.43 -10.96 -4.56
CA LEU A 178 9.03 -11.49 -5.88
C LEU A 178 9.34 -10.49 -6.99
N ASP A 179 9.62 -10.99 -8.20
CA ASP A 179 9.70 -10.17 -9.41
C ASP A 179 8.31 -9.61 -9.80
N LEU A 180 8.29 -8.58 -10.65
CA LEU A 180 7.07 -7.85 -11.00
C LEU A 180 5.95 -8.75 -11.55
N LYS A 181 6.27 -9.73 -12.40
CA LYS A 181 5.26 -10.58 -13.02
C LYS A 181 4.66 -11.54 -11.99
N LEU A 182 5.51 -12.23 -11.23
CA LEU A 182 5.05 -13.10 -10.15
C LEU A 182 4.29 -12.33 -9.07
N ARG A 183 4.69 -11.09 -8.78
CA ARG A 183 4.01 -10.22 -7.82
C ARG A 183 2.56 -9.96 -8.24
N LYS A 184 2.33 -9.51 -9.47
CA LYS A 184 0.96 -9.27 -10.00
C LYS A 184 0.10 -10.52 -9.98
N ASP A 185 0.64 -11.66 -10.42
CA ASP A 185 -0.07 -12.94 -10.37
C ASP A 185 -0.46 -13.32 -8.92
N MET A 186 0.45 -13.09 -7.97
CA MET A 186 0.22 -13.40 -6.56
C MET A 186 -0.75 -12.44 -5.88
N GLN A 187 -0.84 -11.17 -6.29
CA GLN A 187 -1.85 -10.23 -5.79
C GLN A 187 -3.27 -10.74 -6.10
N ILE A 188 -3.51 -11.15 -7.35
CA ILE A 188 -4.79 -11.69 -7.79
C ILE A 188 -5.13 -12.96 -7.01
N GLU A 189 -4.16 -13.87 -6.85
CA GLU A 189 -4.38 -15.12 -6.13
C GLU A 189 -4.62 -14.89 -4.63
N LEU A 190 -3.95 -13.94 -3.99
CA LEU A 190 -4.20 -13.57 -2.59
C LEU A 190 -5.63 -13.08 -2.38
N LYS A 191 -6.11 -12.18 -3.24
CA LYS A 191 -7.50 -11.68 -3.18
C LYS A 191 -8.50 -12.82 -3.36
N ARG A 192 -8.25 -13.71 -4.33
CA ARG A 192 -9.08 -14.90 -4.54
C ARG A 192 -9.09 -15.84 -3.32
N ILE A 193 -7.94 -16.14 -2.74
CA ILE A 193 -7.83 -16.99 -1.55
C ILE A 193 -8.62 -16.38 -0.39
N GLN A 194 -8.49 -15.07 -0.16
CA GLN A 194 -9.23 -14.38 0.90
C GLN A 194 -10.75 -14.49 0.69
N GLN A 195 -11.24 -14.27 -0.53
CA GLN A 195 -12.66 -14.39 -0.87
C GLN A 195 -13.18 -15.81 -0.70
N GLN A 196 -12.39 -16.82 -1.06
CA GLN A 196 -12.79 -18.23 -0.93
C GLN A 196 -12.82 -18.69 0.53
N VAL A 197 -11.86 -18.27 1.36
CA VAL A 197 -11.76 -18.69 2.77
C VAL A 197 -12.66 -17.85 3.67
N GLY A 198 -12.93 -16.59 3.30
CA GLY A 198 -13.88 -15.72 3.97
C GLY A 198 -13.47 -15.32 5.39
N ILE A 199 -12.18 -15.03 5.59
CA ILE A 199 -11.62 -14.55 6.87
C ILE A 199 -10.99 -13.17 6.69
N THR A 200 -10.67 -12.50 7.80
CA THR A 200 -10.07 -11.16 7.81
C THR A 200 -8.59 -11.23 7.46
N PHE A 201 -8.13 -10.38 6.55
CA PHE A 201 -6.72 -10.26 6.16
C PHE A 201 -6.21 -8.89 6.59
N ILE A 202 -5.05 -8.86 7.26
CA ILE A 202 -4.33 -7.63 7.57
C ILE A 202 -2.98 -7.70 6.87
N TYR A 203 -2.81 -6.86 5.87
CA TYR A 203 -1.68 -6.84 4.97
C TYR A 203 -0.80 -5.62 5.27
N VAL A 204 0.52 -5.79 5.26
CA VAL A 204 1.48 -4.70 5.38
C VAL A 204 2.29 -4.64 4.10
N THR A 205 2.37 -3.45 3.50
CA THR A 205 3.24 -3.18 2.36
C THR A 205 3.70 -1.74 2.34
N HIS A 206 4.72 -1.48 1.53
CA HIS A 206 5.14 -0.15 1.11
C HIS A 206 4.79 0.11 -0.37
N ASP A 207 4.26 -0.89 -1.09
CA ASP A 207 3.88 -0.80 -2.49
C ASP A 207 2.42 -0.30 -2.61
N GLN A 208 2.24 0.78 -3.38
CA GLN A 208 0.95 1.44 -3.56
C GLN A 208 -0.01 0.61 -4.43
N GLU A 209 0.51 -0.01 -5.51
CA GLU A 209 -0.27 -0.83 -6.45
C GLU A 209 -0.87 -2.03 -5.71
N GLU A 210 -0.10 -2.66 -4.82
CA GLU A 210 -0.59 -3.73 -3.95
C GLU A 210 -1.77 -3.30 -3.07
N ALA A 211 -1.66 -2.13 -2.44
CA ALA A 211 -2.70 -1.63 -1.56
C ALA A 211 -3.98 -1.27 -2.33
N LEU A 212 -3.86 -0.60 -3.48
CA LEU A 212 -4.99 -0.16 -4.29
C LEU A 212 -5.74 -1.32 -4.95
N THR A 213 -5.04 -2.38 -5.36
CA THR A 213 -5.65 -3.49 -6.11
C THR A 213 -6.32 -4.54 -5.23
N MET A 214 -5.78 -4.80 -4.04
CA MET A 214 -6.21 -5.93 -3.19
C MET A 214 -7.17 -5.54 -2.07
N SER A 215 -7.09 -4.31 -1.56
CA SER A 215 -7.69 -3.95 -0.26
C SER A 215 -9.14 -3.53 -0.36
N ASP A 216 -9.92 -3.85 0.66
CA ASP A 216 -11.21 -3.21 0.92
C ASP A 216 -11.02 -1.87 1.66
N THR A 217 -9.99 -1.80 2.52
CA THR A 217 -9.65 -0.60 3.30
C THR A 217 -8.14 -0.44 3.38
N ILE A 218 -7.66 0.79 3.18
CA ILE A 218 -6.26 1.17 3.30
C ILE A 218 -6.12 2.11 4.49
N VAL A 219 -5.10 1.87 5.30
CA VAL A 219 -4.67 2.74 6.39
C VAL A 219 -3.31 3.30 6.02
N VAL A 220 -3.28 4.59 5.66
CA VAL A 220 -2.04 5.29 5.32
C VAL A 220 -1.39 5.81 6.60
N MET A 221 -0.14 5.44 6.84
CA MET A 221 0.62 5.77 8.04
C MET A 221 1.88 6.58 7.70
N ASP A 222 2.14 7.63 8.49
CA ASP A 222 3.40 8.36 8.50
C ASP A 222 3.84 8.63 9.93
N LYS A 223 5.16 8.51 10.18
CA LYS A 223 5.80 8.81 11.49
C LYS A 223 5.00 8.32 12.70
N GLY A 224 4.55 7.06 12.64
CA GLY A 224 3.83 6.43 13.74
C GLY A 224 2.40 6.92 13.97
N SER A 225 1.81 7.64 13.01
CA SER A 225 0.46 8.20 13.06
C SER A 225 -0.33 7.84 11.80
N ILE A 226 -1.64 7.62 11.96
CA ILE A 226 -2.55 7.39 10.83
C ILE A 226 -2.83 8.75 10.17
N GLN A 227 -2.57 8.84 8.86
CA GLN A 227 -2.84 10.03 8.06
C GLN A 227 -4.23 9.98 7.43
N GLN A 228 -4.65 8.80 6.97
CA GLN A 228 -5.96 8.58 6.36
C GLN A 228 -6.37 7.11 6.44
N ILE A 229 -7.67 6.88 6.55
CA ILE A 229 -8.30 5.56 6.41
C ILE A 229 -9.41 5.72 5.38
N GLY A 230 -9.47 4.84 4.38
CA GLY A 230 -10.48 4.91 3.32
C GLY A 230 -10.44 3.69 2.41
N THR A 231 -11.38 3.65 1.47
CA THR A 231 -11.30 2.69 0.35
C THR A 231 -10.15 3.08 -0.60
N PRO A 232 -9.68 2.17 -1.47
CA PRO A 232 -8.69 2.51 -2.49
C PRO A 232 -9.04 3.77 -3.30
N GLU A 233 -10.32 3.91 -3.69
CA GLU A 233 -10.80 5.08 -4.44
C GLU A 233 -10.76 6.35 -3.58
N ASP A 234 -11.19 6.30 -2.32
CA ASP A 234 -11.14 7.47 -1.42
C ASP A 234 -9.69 7.93 -1.16
N ILE A 235 -8.76 6.98 -1.01
CA ILE A 235 -7.35 7.29 -0.78
C ILE A 235 -6.71 7.95 -2.01
N TYR A 236 -7.09 7.52 -3.21
CA TYR A 236 -6.56 8.07 -4.46
C TYR A 236 -7.19 9.41 -4.84
N ASN A 237 -8.52 9.47 -4.87
CA ASN A 237 -9.30 10.60 -5.37
C ASN A 237 -9.52 11.69 -4.31
N GLU A 238 -9.56 11.34 -3.02
CA GLU A 238 -9.83 12.30 -1.94
C GLU A 238 -8.75 12.28 -0.84
N PRO A 239 -7.48 12.56 -1.17
CA PRO A 239 -6.42 12.61 -0.18
C PRO A 239 -6.70 13.70 0.87
N LYS A 240 -6.45 13.40 2.15
CA LYS A 240 -6.71 14.35 3.27
C LYS A 240 -5.57 15.34 3.52
N ASN A 241 -4.39 15.09 2.96
CA ASN A 241 -3.23 15.97 3.06
C ASN A 241 -2.22 15.68 1.94
N ALA A 242 -1.28 16.62 1.74
CA ALA A 242 -0.27 16.54 0.68
C ALA A 242 0.60 15.29 0.74
N PHE A 243 0.90 14.77 1.93
CA PHE A 243 1.64 13.52 2.06
C PHE A 243 0.85 12.33 1.49
N VAL A 244 -0.46 12.21 1.76
CA VAL A 244 -1.25 11.12 1.19
C VAL A 244 -1.38 11.27 -0.33
N ALA A 245 -1.57 12.49 -0.82
CA ALA A 245 -1.67 12.77 -2.25
C ALA A 245 -0.42 12.29 -3.01
N ASP A 246 0.76 12.70 -2.54
CA ASP A 246 2.07 12.37 -3.12
C ASP A 246 2.50 10.91 -2.87
N PHE A 247 2.19 10.37 -1.69
CA PHE A 247 2.62 9.01 -1.33
C PHE A 247 1.82 7.91 -2.03
N ILE A 248 0.62 8.17 -2.55
CA ILE A 248 -0.23 7.15 -3.19
C ILE A 248 -0.04 7.10 -4.70
N GLY A 249 0.36 8.21 -5.30
CA GLY A 249 0.62 8.35 -6.72
C GLY A 249 1.22 9.72 -6.99
N GLU A 250 1.72 9.91 -8.19
CA GLU A 250 2.28 11.20 -8.60
C GLU A 250 1.20 12.30 -8.56
N SER A 251 1.60 13.52 -8.23
CA SER A 251 0.70 14.65 -8.02
C SER A 251 1.40 15.97 -8.22
N ASN A 252 0.74 16.87 -8.94
CA ASN A 252 1.10 18.29 -8.89
C ASN A 252 0.37 18.89 -7.68
N ILE A 253 1.13 19.42 -6.73
CA ILE A 253 0.58 20.03 -5.50
C ILE A 253 1.03 21.47 -5.43
N ILE A 254 0.06 22.38 -5.45
CA ILE A 254 0.30 23.82 -5.56
C ILE A 254 -0.55 24.62 -4.57
N ASP A 255 -0.05 25.80 -4.22
CA ASP A 255 -0.76 26.73 -3.36
C ASP A 255 -1.98 27.35 -4.06
N GLY A 256 -3.12 27.29 -3.37
CA GLY A 256 -4.36 27.92 -3.82
C GLY A 256 -5.09 28.66 -2.71
N VAL A 257 -6.14 29.38 -3.11
CA VAL A 257 -7.09 30.03 -2.21
C VAL A 257 -8.50 29.64 -2.64
N MET A 258 -9.29 29.08 -1.72
CA MET A 258 -10.67 28.72 -1.99
C MET A 258 -11.54 29.97 -1.96
N VAL A 259 -11.93 30.50 -3.13
CA VAL A 259 -12.69 31.76 -3.23
C VAL A 259 -14.07 31.59 -2.61
N ARG A 260 -14.69 30.45 -2.90
CA ARG A 260 -15.93 29.92 -2.34
C ARG A 260 -15.99 28.44 -2.70
N ASP A 261 -16.88 27.68 -2.04
CA ASP A 261 -17.13 26.27 -2.41
C ASP A 261 -17.26 26.10 -3.94
N GLN A 262 -16.62 25.05 -4.48
CA GLN A 262 -16.55 24.71 -5.91
C GLN A 262 -15.79 25.71 -6.80
N LEU A 263 -15.03 26.65 -6.23
CA LEU A 263 -14.24 27.61 -7.00
C LEU A 263 -12.92 27.96 -6.30
N VAL A 264 -11.83 27.39 -6.80
CA VAL A 264 -10.47 27.61 -6.28
C VAL A 264 -9.69 28.58 -7.16
N GLN A 265 -8.84 29.39 -6.54
CA GLN A 265 -7.92 30.28 -7.24
C GLN A 265 -6.49 29.79 -7.10
N MET A 266 -5.82 29.57 -8.23
CA MET A 266 -4.40 29.20 -8.34
C MET A 266 -3.75 29.98 -9.49
N TYR A 267 -2.46 30.33 -9.37
CA TYR A 267 -1.73 31.16 -10.36
C TYR A 267 -2.45 32.47 -10.77
N GLY A 268 -3.29 33.02 -9.90
CA GLY A 268 -4.09 34.23 -10.17
C GLY A 268 -5.27 34.01 -11.13
N ARG A 269 -5.65 32.76 -11.41
CA ARG A 269 -6.85 32.38 -12.18
C ARG A 269 -7.80 31.55 -11.33
N GLN A 270 -9.09 31.62 -11.63
CA GLN A 270 -10.13 30.87 -10.92
C GLN A 270 -10.51 29.64 -11.74
N PHE A 271 -10.61 28.50 -11.06
CA PHE A 271 -10.91 27.21 -11.63
C PHE A 271 -12.12 26.61 -10.90
N PRO A 272 -13.16 26.16 -11.63
CA PRO A 272 -14.22 25.37 -11.03
C PRO A 272 -13.65 24.04 -10.53
N CYS A 273 -14.09 23.60 -9.35
CA CYS A 273 -13.78 22.28 -8.80
C CYS A 273 -15.03 21.66 -8.16
N LEU A 274 -14.97 20.39 -7.76
CA LEU A 274 -16.11 19.72 -7.11
C LEU A 274 -16.11 19.85 -5.57
N ASP A 275 -14.99 20.22 -4.98
CA ASP A 275 -14.82 20.26 -3.53
C ASP A 275 -15.54 21.43 -2.83
N GLY A 276 -15.97 21.17 -1.60
CA GLY A 276 -16.63 22.15 -0.73
C GLY A 276 -16.39 21.90 0.76
N GLY A 277 -16.93 22.79 1.60
CA GLY A 277 -16.71 22.75 3.05
C GLY A 277 -15.55 23.63 3.51
N PHE A 278 -15.18 24.62 2.70
CA PHE A 278 -14.11 25.57 2.97
C PHE A 278 -14.68 26.99 3.16
N GLY A 279 -14.03 27.79 4.00
CA GLY A 279 -14.36 29.20 4.17
C GLY A 279 -14.00 30.02 2.93
N PRO A 280 -14.75 31.10 2.63
CA PRO A 280 -14.36 32.05 1.58
C PRO A 280 -12.98 32.67 1.87
N GLY A 281 -12.07 32.56 0.91
CA GLY A 281 -10.68 33.02 1.02
C GLY A 281 -9.76 32.11 1.83
N GLU A 282 -10.18 30.88 2.17
CA GLU A 282 -9.35 29.93 2.92
C GLU A 282 -8.13 29.49 2.08
N PRO A 283 -6.90 29.56 2.62
CA PRO A 283 -5.72 28.98 1.98
C PRO A 283 -5.82 27.46 1.91
N VAL A 284 -5.50 26.89 0.76
CA VAL A 284 -5.66 25.45 0.47
C VAL A 284 -4.47 24.91 -0.33
N ASP A 285 -4.27 23.59 -0.27
CA ASP A 285 -3.45 22.87 -1.24
C ASP A 285 -4.36 22.41 -2.38
N VAL A 286 -3.95 22.65 -3.63
CA VAL A 286 -4.63 22.13 -4.82
C VAL A 286 -3.80 20.96 -5.35
N VAL A 287 -4.45 19.83 -5.56
CA VAL A 287 -3.87 18.60 -6.08
C VAL A 287 -4.47 18.31 -7.44
N ILE A 288 -3.61 18.11 -8.43
CA ILE A 288 -3.99 17.73 -9.77
C ILE A 288 -3.12 16.54 -10.17
N ARG A 289 -3.75 15.43 -10.53
CA ARG A 289 -3.03 14.23 -10.96
C ARG A 289 -2.44 14.46 -12.36
N PRO A 290 -1.22 13.96 -12.64
CA PRO A 290 -0.60 14.12 -13.95
C PRO A 290 -1.45 13.64 -15.13
N GLU A 291 -2.24 12.59 -14.92
CA GLU A 291 -3.14 12.00 -15.91
C GLU A 291 -4.45 12.75 -16.14
N ASP A 292 -4.82 13.68 -15.25
CA ASP A 292 -6.03 14.53 -15.36
C ASP A 292 -5.77 15.81 -16.16
N ILE A 293 -4.56 16.00 -16.69
CA ILE A 293 -4.14 17.20 -17.41
C ILE A 293 -4.16 16.94 -18.92
N ASP A 294 -5.10 17.59 -19.62
CA ASP A 294 -5.15 17.58 -21.07
C ASP A 294 -4.18 18.59 -21.67
N ILE A 295 -3.34 18.15 -22.60
CA ILE A 295 -2.53 19.04 -23.44
C ILE A 295 -3.40 19.56 -24.60
N VAL A 296 -3.52 20.88 -24.70
CA VAL A 296 -4.32 21.56 -25.73
C VAL A 296 -3.50 22.67 -26.42
N PRO A 297 -3.93 23.17 -27.60
CA PRO A 297 -3.33 24.36 -28.17
C PRO A 297 -3.35 25.53 -27.19
N VAL A 298 -2.30 26.37 -27.22
CA VAL A 298 -2.11 27.51 -26.29
C VAL A 298 -3.34 28.41 -26.16
N GLU A 299 -4.07 28.60 -27.25
CA GLU A 299 -5.27 29.45 -27.33
C GLU A 299 -6.48 28.86 -26.57
N GLN A 300 -6.49 27.55 -26.35
CA GLN A 300 -7.57 26.80 -25.69
C GLN A 300 -7.22 26.41 -24.24
N GLY A 301 -5.98 26.68 -23.81
CA GLY A 301 -5.49 26.36 -22.47
C GLY A 301 -5.98 27.31 -21.39
N GLN A 302 -6.32 26.74 -20.23
CA GLN A 302 -6.56 27.47 -18.99
C GLN A 302 -5.26 27.98 -18.36
N LEU A 303 -4.14 27.32 -18.62
CA LEU A 303 -2.77 27.77 -18.32
C LEU A 303 -1.88 27.48 -19.52
N THR A 304 -0.74 28.16 -19.59
CA THR A 304 0.24 27.98 -20.66
C THR A 304 1.62 27.79 -20.06
N GLY A 305 2.34 26.77 -20.52
CA GLY A 305 3.66 26.41 -20.01
C GLY A 305 4.60 26.04 -21.14
N THR A 306 5.87 25.83 -20.79
CA THR A 306 6.92 25.40 -21.73
C THR A 306 7.37 24.01 -21.32
N VAL A 307 7.40 23.08 -22.29
CA VAL A 307 7.90 21.72 -22.07
C VAL A 307 9.41 21.79 -21.82
N THR A 308 9.87 21.25 -20.69
CA THR A 308 11.29 21.22 -20.32
C THR A 308 11.91 19.82 -20.43
N SER A 309 11.13 18.76 -20.30
CA SER A 309 11.63 17.38 -20.43
C SER A 309 10.52 16.45 -20.92
N VAL A 310 10.88 15.45 -21.73
CA VAL A 310 9.97 14.44 -22.27
C VAL A 310 10.57 13.05 -22.11
N THR A 311 9.92 12.19 -21.32
CA THR A 311 10.36 10.81 -21.11
C THR A 311 9.32 9.82 -21.63
N PHE A 312 9.72 8.90 -22.51
CA PHE A 312 8.84 7.83 -22.98
C PHE A 312 8.86 6.63 -22.02
N LYS A 313 7.69 6.27 -21.46
CA LYS A 313 7.50 5.15 -20.52
C LYS A 313 6.86 3.91 -21.17
N GLY A 314 6.81 3.85 -22.51
CA GLY A 314 6.28 2.71 -23.26
C GLY A 314 4.84 2.89 -23.73
N MET A 315 3.86 3.00 -22.81
CA MET A 315 2.46 3.28 -23.19
C MET A 315 2.08 4.76 -23.14
N GLN A 316 2.89 5.57 -22.44
CA GLN A 316 2.65 7.00 -22.25
C GLN A 316 3.98 7.76 -22.19
N TYR A 317 3.88 9.09 -22.23
CA TYR A 317 4.94 10.05 -22.00
C TYR A 317 4.74 10.72 -20.64
N ASP A 318 5.84 10.86 -19.91
CA ASP A 318 5.95 11.74 -18.77
C ASP A 318 6.57 13.05 -19.27
N ILE A 319 5.82 14.14 -19.16
CA ILE A 319 6.20 15.45 -19.70
C ILE A 319 6.30 16.43 -18.53
N ILE A 320 7.48 17.01 -18.35
CA ILE A 320 7.69 18.08 -17.37
C ILE A 320 7.47 19.43 -18.06
N VAL A 321 6.64 20.27 -17.45
CA VAL A 321 6.23 21.56 -17.99
C VAL A 321 6.43 22.66 -16.96
N ASP A 322 7.19 23.69 -17.31
CA ASP A 322 7.37 24.87 -16.48
C ASP A 322 6.17 25.83 -16.62
N PHE A 323 5.52 26.09 -15.49
CA PHE A 323 4.52 27.13 -15.33
C PHE A 323 5.00 28.21 -14.37
N LYS A 324 5.71 29.22 -14.93
CA LYS A 324 6.21 30.39 -14.19
C LYS A 324 7.17 30.02 -13.06
N GLY A 325 8.07 29.07 -13.32
CA GLY A 325 9.12 28.61 -12.40
C GLY A 325 8.69 27.47 -11.48
N PHE A 326 7.51 26.90 -11.67
CA PHE A 326 7.06 25.69 -10.97
C PHE A 326 6.87 24.57 -12.00
N LYS A 327 7.49 23.41 -11.76
CA LYS A 327 7.50 22.32 -12.75
C LYS A 327 6.40 21.31 -12.45
N TRP A 328 5.53 21.12 -13.44
CA TRP A 328 4.42 20.17 -13.39
C TRP A 328 4.77 18.91 -14.17
N LEU A 329 4.35 17.76 -13.65
CA LEU A 329 4.36 16.50 -14.36
C LEU A 329 3.00 16.27 -15.04
N ILE A 330 3.02 15.91 -16.32
CA ILE A 330 1.85 15.52 -17.11
C ILE A 330 2.10 14.11 -17.65
N GLN A 331 1.14 13.21 -17.47
CA GLN A 331 1.17 11.87 -18.05
C GLN A 331 0.17 11.78 -19.20
N THR A 332 0.64 11.53 -20.42
CA THR A 332 -0.23 11.54 -21.61
C THR A 332 0.27 10.59 -22.69
N THR A 333 -0.63 10.16 -23.58
CA THR A 333 -0.24 9.41 -24.79
C THR A 333 0.26 10.31 -25.91
N ASP A 334 0.03 11.62 -25.83
CA ASP A 334 0.36 12.58 -26.87
C ASP A 334 1.78 13.14 -26.69
N HIS A 335 2.60 13.02 -27.73
CA HIS A 335 3.96 13.54 -27.72
C HIS A 335 3.98 15.07 -27.91
N SER A 336 4.65 15.79 -27.01
CA SER A 336 4.96 17.21 -27.14
C SER A 336 6.48 17.41 -27.01
N PRO A 337 7.18 18.00 -27.99
CA PRO A 337 8.64 18.12 -27.96
C PRO A 337 9.13 19.16 -26.94
N GLU A 338 10.35 18.99 -26.45
CA GLU A 338 11.02 19.96 -25.59
C GLU A 338 11.09 21.36 -26.23
N GLY A 339 10.93 22.40 -25.41
CA GLY A 339 10.83 23.79 -25.83
C GLY A 339 9.47 24.16 -26.44
N ALA A 340 8.55 23.21 -26.67
CA ALA A 340 7.20 23.52 -27.12
C ALA A 340 6.44 24.33 -26.07
N ARG A 341 5.68 25.33 -26.54
CA ARG A 341 4.69 26.01 -25.71
C ARG A 341 3.34 25.33 -25.87
N ILE A 342 2.78 24.88 -24.76
CA ILE A 342 1.51 24.17 -24.73
C ILE A 342 0.49 24.92 -23.86
N GLY A 343 -0.79 24.72 -24.15
CA GLY A 343 -1.88 25.02 -23.23
C GLY A 343 -2.23 23.76 -22.44
N ILE A 344 -2.73 23.93 -21.22
CA ILE A 344 -3.33 22.83 -20.46
C ILE A 344 -4.77 23.11 -20.14
N LYS A 345 -5.58 22.06 -20.11
CA LYS A 345 -6.97 22.08 -19.67
C LYS A 345 -7.13 21.02 -18.58
N ILE A 346 -7.80 21.40 -17.51
CA ILE A 346 -8.13 20.50 -16.40
C ILE A 346 -9.64 20.60 -16.22
N ASP A 347 -10.29 19.45 -16.16
CA ASP A 347 -11.72 19.37 -15.88
C ASP A 347 -11.98 19.52 -14.37
N PRO A 348 -13.17 20.01 -13.96
CA PRO A 348 -13.42 20.35 -12.55
C PRO A 348 -13.28 19.19 -11.56
N ASP A 349 -13.43 17.95 -12.03
CA ASP A 349 -13.26 16.71 -11.28
C ASP A 349 -11.79 16.33 -11.08
N GLY A 350 -10.87 16.76 -11.95
CA GLY A 350 -9.42 16.58 -11.81
C GLY A 350 -8.74 17.62 -10.91
N ILE A 351 -9.51 18.52 -10.29
CA ILE A 351 -9.00 19.53 -9.34
C ILE A 351 -9.49 19.18 -7.93
N HIS A 352 -8.59 18.63 -7.13
CA HIS A 352 -8.85 18.31 -5.73
C HIS A 352 -8.29 19.38 -4.80
N VAL A 353 -9.01 19.68 -3.72
CA VAL A 353 -8.67 20.72 -2.76
C VAL A 353 -8.54 20.14 -1.35
N MET A 354 -7.41 20.39 -0.71
CA MET A 354 -7.12 19.95 0.65
C MET A 354 -6.86 21.13 1.57
N LYS A 355 -7.14 20.93 2.86
CA LYS A 355 -6.71 21.89 3.88
C LYS A 355 -5.21 21.90 4.00
N LYS A 356 -4.65 23.09 4.28
CA LYS A 356 -3.24 23.21 4.65
C LYS A 356 -2.93 22.32 5.85
N SER A 357 -1.77 21.68 5.80
CA SER A 357 -1.27 20.76 6.81
C SER A 357 0.22 21.00 7.04
N GLN A 358 0.82 20.23 7.95
CA GLN A 358 2.27 20.25 8.15
C GLN A 358 3.07 19.79 6.92
N TYR A 359 2.42 19.19 5.92
CA TYR A 359 3.03 18.70 4.68
C TYR A 359 2.87 19.67 3.50
N SER A 360 2.15 20.78 3.68
CA SER A 360 1.91 21.74 2.59
C SER A 360 3.22 22.35 2.09
N GLY A 361 3.39 22.40 0.77
CA GLY A 361 4.60 22.92 0.11
C GLY A 361 5.83 22.03 0.18
N MET A 362 5.71 20.79 0.66
CA MET A 362 6.83 19.83 0.70
C MET A 362 6.91 18.90 -0.53
N PHE A 363 5.85 18.86 -1.35
CA PHE A 363 5.64 17.87 -2.40
C PHE A 363 5.08 18.51 -3.68
N GLY A 364 5.15 17.79 -4.79
CA GLY A 364 4.48 18.14 -6.05
C GLY A 364 5.13 19.22 -6.91
N ASP A 365 6.32 19.69 -6.55
CA ASP A 365 7.19 20.48 -7.45
C ASP A 365 8.27 19.57 -8.03
N TYR A 366 8.25 19.40 -9.35
CA TYR A 366 9.21 18.55 -10.07
C TYR A 366 10.47 19.32 -10.51
N SER A 367 10.78 20.44 -9.83
CA SER A 367 11.98 21.24 -10.08
C SER A 367 13.27 20.44 -9.85
N SER A 368 13.32 19.58 -8.83
CA SER A 368 14.48 18.72 -8.58
C SER A 368 14.66 17.59 -9.61
N PHE A 369 13.58 17.17 -10.28
CA PHE A 369 13.65 16.11 -11.30
C PHE A 369 14.45 16.55 -12.52
N SER A 370 14.37 17.83 -12.91
CA SER A 370 15.22 18.31 -14.01
C SER A 370 16.69 18.35 -13.63
N ASP A 371 17.00 18.71 -12.39
CA ASP A 371 18.39 18.87 -11.96
C ASP A 371 19.13 17.52 -11.93
N GLU A 372 18.43 16.43 -11.53
CA GLU A 372 19.00 15.07 -11.59
C GLU A 372 19.25 14.59 -13.03
N TYR A 373 18.41 14.98 -14.00
CA TYR A 373 18.62 14.63 -15.40
C TYR A 373 19.65 15.53 -16.08
N ASP A 374 19.68 16.83 -15.76
CA ASP A 374 20.70 17.76 -16.24
C ASP A 374 22.10 17.31 -15.74
N GLU A 375 22.22 16.82 -14.50
CA GLU A 375 23.47 16.23 -13.97
C GLU A 375 23.87 14.91 -14.69
N LEU A 376 22.89 14.07 -15.07
CA LEU A 376 23.14 12.83 -15.82
C LEU A 376 23.54 13.10 -17.28
N ASP A 377 22.91 14.08 -17.93
CA ASP A 377 23.23 14.50 -19.29
C ASP A 377 24.60 15.17 -19.35
N ASP A 378 24.93 16.06 -18.40
CA ASP A 378 26.28 16.65 -18.28
C ASP A 378 27.35 15.58 -18.01
N ALA A 379 27.05 14.55 -17.19
CA ALA A 379 27.98 13.44 -16.96
C ALA A 379 28.19 12.57 -18.21
N SER A 380 27.15 12.39 -19.04
CA SER A 380 27.26 11.65 -20.31
C SER A 380 28.07 12.43 -21.36
N LEU A 381 27.89 13.76 -21.42
CA LEU A 381 28.65 14.65 -22.29
C LEU A 381 30.13 14.73 -21.86
N ALA A 382 30.41 14.71 -20.56
CA ALA A 382 31.79 14.67 -20.04
C ALA A 382 32.51 13.35 -20.38
N LEU A 383 31.80 12.23 -20.43
CA LEU A 383 32.37 10.93 -20.85
C LEU A 383 32.67 10.89 -22.35
N ASP A 384 31.82 11.52 -23.17
CA ASP A 384 32.03 11.62 -24.63
C ASP A 384 33.18 12.60 -24.99
N GLU A 385 33.44 13.61 -24.15
CA GLU A 385 34.60 14.51 -24.30
C GLU A 385 35.93 13.86 -23.85
N GLU A 386 35.91 12.91 -22.91
CA GLU A 386 37.12 12.16 -22.53
C GLU A 386 37.50 11.06 -23.55
N GLU A 387 36.54 10.42 -24.24
CA GLU A 387 36.84 9.42 -25.28
C GLU A 387 37.28 10.02 -26.64
N SER A 388 37.08 11.32 -26.87
CA SER A 388 37.45 12.00 -28.12
C SER A 388 38.80 12.73 -28.09
N GLY A 389 39.55 12.65 -26.98
CA GLY A 389 40.81 13.36 -26.77
C GLY A 389 42.11 12.61 -27.14
N ASP A 390 42.05 11.33 -27.55
CA ASP A 390 43.25 10.47 -27.69
C ASP A 390 43.58 10.05 -29.15
N GLU A 391 43.24 10.86 -30.15
CA GLU A 391 43.76 10.72 -31.52
C GLU A 391 44.41 12.00 -32.05
N GLU A 392 45.67 12.26 -31.68
CA GLU A 392 46.66 12.98 -32.52
C GLU A 392 48.08 12.43 -32.37
#